data_AF-A0A2J6PXD9-F1
#
_entry.id   AF-A0A2J6PXD9-F1
#
_cell.length_a   1.000
_cell.length_b   1.000
_cell.length_c   1.000
_cell.angle_alpha   90.00
_cell.angle_beta   90.00
_cell.angle_gamma   90.00
#
_symmetry.space_group_name_H-M   'P 1'
#
loop_
_entity.id
_entity.type
_entity.pdbx_description
1 polymer ?
#
loop_
_entity_poly.entity_id
_entity_poly.type
_entity_poly.pdbx_seq_one_letter_code
_entity_poly.pdbx_strand_id
1 'polypeptide(L)'
;MGVPALFRWLSQKYPKIISPVTEEQAREIDGQEIPIDTRGPNPNGEEFDNLYLDMNGIVHPCSHPEDRPAPKDEEEMMMAIFEYTDRVVNMVRPRKLLMIAIDGVAPRAKMNQQRSRRFRSAQEAKEKEEDKMELLKMLKSQGGHIEEPEVKKAWDSNEITPGTPFMDILAASLRYWIAYKLNTDPAWAKMKVIISDSTVPGEGEHKIMEFIRSQRSSPEHDPNTRHVIYGLDADLIMLGLGTHEPHFRVLREDVFAQDSKPRVCRMCGQAGHEARECTGQAKVKDGEYDEKDSAPSLKPFIWLHVSILREYLAAELYVPSQPFRFDLERSQSGPYRKGYEKRGTSAPQFPSFPSHEWTDAQFG
;
A
#
# COMPACT_ATOMS: atom_id res chain seq x y z
N MET A 1 2.26 -16.65 7.04
CA MET A 1 1.53 -15.40 7.36
C MET A 1 1.46 -14.50 6.15
N GLY A 2 0.28 -14.00 5.77
CA GLY A 2 0.16 -12.90 4.81
C GLY A 2 0.55 -11.55 5.43
N VAL A 3 0.84 -10.56 4.58
CA VAL A 3 1.16 -9.16 4.92
C VAL A 3 0.27 -8.56 6.04
N PRO A 4 -1.06 -8.77 6.08
CA PRO A 4 -1.92 -8.23 7.13
C PRO A 4 -1.63 -8.76 8.55
N ALA A 5 -1.11 -9.99 8.68
CA ALA A 5 -0.94 -10.64 9.97
C ALA A 5 0.26 -10.08 10.76
N LEU A 6 1.37 -9.76 10.08
CA LEU A 6 2.53 -9.16 10.75
C LEU A 6 2.21 -7.75 11.23
N PHE A 7 1.61 -6.95 10.35
CA PHE A 7 1.24 -5.58 10.67
C PHE A 7 0.26 -5.55 11.84
N ARG A 8 -0.77 -6.41 11.85
CA ARG A 8 -1.71 -6.55 12.97
C ARG A 8 -1.02 -6.97 14.27
N TRP A 9 -0.05 -7.88 14.22
CA TRP A 9 0.70 -8.27 15.41
C TRP A 9 1.58 -7.13 15.94
N LEU A 10 2.29 -6.42 15.05
CA LEU A 10 3.12 -5.28 15.42
C LEU A 10 2.29 -4.12 15.99
N SER A 11 1.13 -3.83 15.39
CA SER A 11 0.24 -2.78 15.86
C SER A 11 -0.34 -3.07 17.25
N GLN A 12 -0.64 -4.34 17.54
CA GLN A 12 -1.12 -4.77 18.86
C GLN A 12 -0.01 -4.75 19.91
N LYS A 13 1.19 -5.24 19.56
CA LYS A 13 2.31 -5.34 20.51
C LYS A 13 2.99 -3.99 20.78
N TYR A 14 3.12 -3.15 19.77
CA TYR A 14 3.82 -1.87 19.82
C TYR A 14 2.91 -0.73 19.32
N PRO A 15 1.83 -0.39 20.05
CA PRO A 15 0.79 0.50 19.55
C PRO A 15 1.28 1.91 19.19
N LYS A 16 2.34 2.40 19.84
CA LYS A 16 2.89 3.74 19.58
C LYS A 16 3.66 3.85 18.25
N ILE A 17 3.90 2.74 17.54
CA ILE A 17 4.54 2.80 16.23
C ILE A 17 3.59 3.33 15.16
N ILE A 18 2.29 3.47 15.44
CA ILE A 18 1.28 3.93 14.49
C ILE A 18 0.73 5.28 14.91
N SER A 19 0.57 6.20 13.95
CA SER A 19 -0.22 7.42 14.13
C SER A 19 -0.99 7.75 12.86
N PRO A 20 -2.15 8.43 12.95
CA PRO A 20 -2.87 8.86 11.75
C PRO A 20 -2.07 9.90 10.95
N VAL A 21 -2.30 9.95 9.65
CA VAL A 21 -1.80 11.02 8.77
C VAL A 21 -2.82 12.15 8.75
N THR A 22 -2.34 13.38 8.92
CA THR A 22 -3.17 14.57 8.75
C THR A 22 -3.07 15.04 7.29
N GLU A 23 -4.20 15.07 6.61
CA GLU A 23 -4.34 15.55 5.24
C GLU A 23 -5.01 16.93 5.24
N GLU A 24 -4.38 17.91 4.59
CA GLU A 24 -5.09 19.14 4.24
C GLU A 24 -6.04 18.85 3.08
N GLN A 25 -7.31 19.25 3.22
CA GLN A 25 -8.30 19.12 2.17
C GLN A 25 -8.38 20.44 1.38
N ALA A 26 -8.62 20.34 0.08
CA ALA A 26 -8.92 21.50 -0.75
C ALA A 26 -10.13 22.23 -0.18
N ARG A 27 -10.08 23.56 -0.15
CA ARG A 27 -11.18 24.38 0.35
C ARG A 27 -11.95 24.92 -0.83
N GLU A 28 -13.26 24.71 -0.83
CA GLU A 28 -14.15 25.39 -1.75
C GLU A 28 -14.56 26.74 -1.14
N ILE A 29 -14.25 27.83 -1.84
CA ILE A 29 -14.72 29.17 -1.48
C ILE A 29 -15.43 29.73 -2.71
N ASP A 30 -16.69 30.11 -2.56
CA ASP A 30 -17.53 30.70 -3.62
C ASP A 30 -17.62 29.86 -4.91
N GLY A 31 -17.65 28.53 -4.79
CA GLY A 31 -17.73 27.61 -5.94
C GLY A 31 -16.40 27.39 -6.67
N GLN A 32 -15.29 27.93 -6.14
CA GLN A 32 -13.96 27.72 -6.66
C GLN A 32 -13.14 26.87 -5.67
N GLU A 33 -12.61 25.75 -6.15
CA GLU A 33 -11.66 24.94 -5.39
C GLU A 33 -10.30 25.66 -5.31
N ILE A 34 -9.88 25.96 -4.08
CA ILE A 34 -8.56 26.49 -3.82
C ILE A 34 -7.59 25.32 -3.67
N PRO A 35 -6.56 25.23 -4.53
CA PRO A 35 -5.59 24.14 -4.46
C PRO A 35 -4.76 24.23 -3.17
N ILE A 36 -4.33 23.07 -2.66
CA ILE A 36 -3.53 22.96 -1.44
C ILE A 36 -2.13 23.52 -1.73
N ASP A 37 -1.69 24.51 -0.95
CA ASP A 37 -0.32 25.03 -1.03
C ASP A 37 0.64 24.15 -0.21
N THR A 38 1.28 23.21 -0.88
CA THR A 38 2.23 22.27 -0.27
C THR A 38 3.63 22.86 -0.02
N ARG A 39 3.86 24.14 -0.33
CA ARG A 39 5.10 24.84 0.04
C ARG A 39 5.16 25.19 1.52
N GLY A 40 4.01 25.33 2.16
CA GLY A 40 3.90 25.57 3.60
C GLY A 40 4.42 24.39 4.43
N PRO A 41 4.53 24.56 5.76
CA PRO A 41 4.97 23.50 6.66
C PRO A 41 4.05 22.28 6.58
N ASN A 42 4.58 21.09 6.83
CA ASN A 42 3.78 19.87 6.81
C ASN A 42 2.81 19.82 8.02
N PRO A 43 1.50 19.59 7.80
CA PRO A 43 0.50 19.55 8.88
C PRO A 43 0.73 18.41 9.88
N ASN A 44 1.54 17.41 9.56
CA ASN A 44 1.90 16.30 10.44
C ASN A 44 2.96 16.68 11.51
N GLY A 45 3.39 17.95 11.55
CA GLY A 45 4.30 18.47 12.58
C GLY A 45 5.78 18.13 12.38
N GLU A 46 6.13 17.44 11.29
CA GLU A 46 7.50 17.14 10.89
C GLU A 46 7.65 17.25 9.37
N GLU A 47 8.80 17.75 8.92
CA GLU A 47 9.17 17.82 7.50
C GLU A 47 9.84 16.54 7.03
N PHE A 48 9.69 16.20 5.75
CA PHE A 48 10.32 15.01 5.18
C PHE A 48 11.23 15.40 4.02
N ASP A 49 12.41 14.78 3.95
CA ASP A 49 13.39 15.07 2.91
C ASP A 49 13.10 14.27 1.64
N ASN A 50 12.97 12.95 1.81
CA ASN A 50 12.90 12.01 0.70
C ASN A 50 11.65 11.14 0.79
N LEU A 51 10.88 11.11 -0.29
CA LEU A 51 9.74 10.21 -0.48
C LEU A 51 10.09 9.14 -1.53
N TYR A 52 9.84 7.88 -1.19
CA TYR A 52 10.03 6.73 -2.06
C TYR A 52 8.68 6.06 -2.31
N LEU A 53 8.31 5.87 -3.58
CA LEU A 53 7.06 5.25 -3.97
C LEU A 53 7.33 3.90 -4.61
N ASP A 54 6.82 2.84 -3.99
CA ASP A 54 6.62 1.58 -4.69
C ASP A 54 5.33 1.67 -5.53
N MET A 55 5.50 1.82 -6.84
CA MET A 55 4.38 2.03 -7.75
C MET A 55 3.46 0.84 -7.85
N ASN A 56 3.92 -0.38 -7.56
CA ASN A 56 3.01 -1.53 -7.54
C ASN A 56 1.94 -1.38 -6.47
N GLY A 57 2.28 -0.75 -5.34
CA GLY A 57 1.35 -0.39 -4.27
C GLY A 57 0.33 0.70 -4.65
N ILE A 58 0.49 1.36 -5.80
CA ILE A 58 -0.44 2.37 -6.34
C ILE A 58 -1.22 1.81 -7.54
N VAL A 59 -0.51 1.22 -8.51
CA VAL A 59 -1.10 0.73 -9.77
C VAL A 59 -2.14 -0.35 -9.51
N HIS A 60 -1.87 -1.29 -8.58
CA HIS A 60 -2.83 -2.34 -8.25
C HIS A 60 -4.16 -1.78 -7.71
N PRO A 61 -4.19 -0.98 -6.62
CA PRO A 61 -5.43 -0.33 -6.16
C PRO A 61 -6.12 0.56 -7.21
N CYS A 62 -5.37 1.26 -8.06
CA CYS A 62 -5.95 2.10 -9.11
C CYS A 62 -6.61 1.28 -10.25
N SER A 63 -6.07 0.09 -10.55
CA SER A 63 -6.64 -0.81 -11.57
C SER A 63 -7.91 -1.55 -11.11
N HIS A 64 -8.01 -1.84 -9.81
CA HIS A 64 -9.12 -2.60 -9.23
C HIS A 64 -9.54 -2.00 -7.86
N PRO A 65 -10.07 -0.78 -7.86
CA PRO A 65 -10.48 -0.12 -6.62
C PRO A 65 -11.63 -0.88 -5.94
N GLU A 66 -11.57 -0.98 -4.61
CA GLU A 66 -12.64 -1.63 -3.81
C GLU A 66 -13.87 -0.71 -3.65
N ASP A 67 -13.63 0.60 -3.56
CA ASP A 67 -14.62 1.60 -3.15
C ASP A 67 -15.27 2.35 -4.34
N ARG A 68 -14.78 2.14 -5.57
CA ARG A 68 -15.32 2.76 -6.80
C ARG A 68 -15.27 1.77 -7.98
N PRO A 69 -15.99 2.01 -9.08
CA PRO A 69 -15.88 1.17 -10.28
C PRO A 69 -14.46 1.14 -10.83
N ALA A 70 -14.07 0.02 -11.42
CA ALA A 70 -12.79 -0.10 -12.14
C ALA A 70 -12.73 0.88 -13.32
N PRO A 71 -11.53 1.40 -13.65
CA PRO A 71 -11.34 2.28 -14.81
C PRO A 71 -11.75 1.56 -16.09
N LYS A 72 -12.31 2.31 -17.04
CA LYS A 72 -12.79 1.75 -18.32
C LYS A 72 -11.66 1.43 -19.29
N ASP A 73 -10.60 2.22 -19.25
CA ASP A 73 -9.46 2.16 -20.15
C ASP A 73 -8.16 2.54 -19.42
N GLU A 74 -7.04 2.40 -20.14
CA GLU A 74 -5.71 2.77 -19.62
C GLU A 74 -5.60 4.26 -19.30
N GLU A 75 -6.32 5.15 -20.00
CA GLU A 75 -6.27 6.60 -19.78
C GLU A 75 -6.88 6.97 -18.44
N GLU A 76 -8.10 6.48 -18.15
CA GLU A 76 -8.74 6.64 -16.83
C GLU A 76 -7.87 6.03 -15.72
N MET A 77 -7.18 4.92 -15.99
CA MET A 77 -6.26 4.30 -15.03
C MET A 77 -5.01 5.17 -14.79
N MET A 78 -4.40 5.78 -15.82
CA MET A 78 -3.27 6.70 -15.65
C MET A 78 -3.67 7.93 -14.84
N MET A 79 -4.84 8.51 -15.12
CA MET A 79 -5.37 9.63 -14.34
C MET A 79 -5.57 9.25 -12.87
N ALA A 80 -6.13 8.07 -12.60
CA ALA A 80 -6.27 7.56 -11.25
C ALA A 80 -4.92 7.37 -10.53
N ILE A 81 -3.88 6.91 -11.24
CA ILE A 81 -2.51 6.78 -10.71
C ILE A 81 -1.92 8.16 -10.39
N PHE A 82 -2.12 9.16 -11.26
CA PHE A 82 -1.63 10.52 -11.06
C PHE A 82 -2.30 11.19 -9.85
N GLU A 83 -3.63 11.10 -9.75
CA GLU A 83 -4.40 11.63 -8.61
C GLU A 83 -3.93 11.00 -7.29
N TYR A 84 -3.75 9.67 -7.28
CA TYR A 84 -3.31 8.97 -6.08
C TYR A 84 -1.87 9.34 -5.70
N THR A 85 -0.98 9.41 -6.69
CA THR A 85 0.42 9.83 -6.48
C THR A 85 0.47 11.26 -5.96
N ASP A 86 -0.33 12.16 -6.51
CA ASP A 86 -0.40 13.55 -6.05
C ASP A 86 -0.90 13.63 -4.60
N ARG A 87 -1.95 12.88 -4.24
CA ARG A 87 -2.42 12.79 -2.84
C ARG A 87 -1.30 12.35 -1.90
N VAL A 88 -0.53 11.31 -2.26
CA VAL A 88 0.61 10.83 -1.47
C VAL A 88 1.69 11.90 -1.32
N VAL A 89 2.09 12.55 -2.42
CA VAL A 89 3.09 13.63 -2.39
C VAL A 89 2.60 14.81 -1.55
N ASN A 90 1.32 15.17 -1.62
CA ASN A 90 0.74 16.31 -0.89
C ASN A 90 0.66 16.07 0.63
N MET A 91 0.47 14.82 1.06
CA MET A 91 0.53 14.43 2.48
C MET A 91 1.95 14.48 3.04
N VAL A 92 2.93 14.01 2.26
CA VAL A 92 4.33 13.88 2.71
C VAL A 92 5.11 15.18 2.55
N ARG A 93 4.85 15.96 1.49
CA ARG A 93 5.58 17.20 1.15
C ARG A 93 7.12 17.02 1.17
N PRO A 94 7.68 16.08 0.38
CA PRO A 94 9.12 15.87 0.31
C PRO A 94 9.87 17.15 -0.09
N ARG A 95 10.95 17.49 0.62
CA ARG A 95 11.70 18.74 0.43
C ARG A 95 12.94 18.61 -0.45
N LYS A 96 13.45 17.40 -0.65
CA LYS A 96 14.69 17.13 -1.40
C LYS A 96 14.48 16.17 -2.57
N LEU A 97 13.85 15.02 -2.33
CA LEU A 97 13.78 13.94 -3.32
C LEU A 97 12.41 13.25 -3.37
N LEU A 98 11.94 12.98 -4.59
CA LEU A 98 10.92 11.99 -4.88
C LEU A 98 11.53 10.89 -5.76
N MET A 99 11.53 9.65 -5.28
CA MET A 99 11.93 8.49 -6.06
C MET A 99 10.72 7.61 -6.33
N ILE A 100 10.48 7.32 -7.60
CA ILE A 100 9.39 6.47 -8.09
C ILE A 100 10.01 5.18 -8.60
N ALA A 101 9.70 4.06 -7.95
CA ALA A 101 10.21 2.75 -8.30
C ALA A 101 9.07 1.87 -8.82
N ILE A 102 9.22 1.39 -10.05
CA ILE A 102 8.32 0.43 -10.68
C ILE A 102 9.02 -0.92 -10.67
N ASP A 103 8.31 -2.04 -10.44
CA ASP A 103 8.94 -3.36 -10.52
C ASP A 103 9.58 -3.60 -11.90
N GLY A 104 10.84 -4.02 -11.88
CA GLY A 104 11.56 -4.55 -13.04
C GLY A 104 11.67 -6.07 -12.95
N VAL A 105 12.59 -6.65 -13.73
CA VAL A 105 12.82 -8.10 -13.71
C VAL A 105 13.32 -8.53 -12.32
N ALA A 106 12.51 -9.32 -11.62
CA ALA A 106 12.79 -9.78 -10.26
C ALA A 106 13.68 -11.05 -10.23
N PRO A 107 14.33 -11.35 -9.09
CA PRO A 107 15.08 -12.59 -8.91
C PRO A 107 14.20 -13.85 -9.07
N ARG A 108 14.83 -14.98 -9.47
CA ARG A 108 14.12 -16.26 -9.69
C ARG A 108 13.23 -16.69 -8.52
N ALA A 109 13.68 -16.46 -7.29
CA ALA A 109 12.91 -16.72 -6.08
C ALA A 109 11.56 -15.99 -6.09
N LYS A 110 11.58 -14.68 -6.33
CA LYS A 110 10.36 -13.86 -6.44
C LYS A 110 9.53 -14.26 -7.65
N MET A 111 10.16 -14.55 -8.80
CA MET A 111 9.44 -15.02 -10.00
C MET A 111 8.61 -16.27 -9.73
N ASN A 112 9.14 -17.24 -8.97
CA ASN A 112 8.38 -18.43 -8.59
C ASN A 112 7.16 -18.07 -7.72
N GLN A 113 7.33 -17.17 -6.75
CA GLN A 113 6.25 -16.69 -5.90
C GLN A 113 5.17 -15.95 -6.71
N GLN A 114 5.57 -15.01 -7.58
CA GLN A 114 4.69 -14.27 -8.47
C GLN A 114 3.94 -15.22 -9.41
N ARG A 115 4.63 -16.22 -9.99
CA ARG A 115 4.01 -17.27 -10.80
C ARG A 115 2.93 -18.00 -10.01
N SER A 116 3.25 -18.54 -8.83
CA SER A 116 2.26 -19.25 -8.01
C SER A 116 1.05 -18.38 -7.65
N ARG A 117 1.26 -17.10 -7.33
CA ARG A 117 0.17 -16.15 -7.07
C ARG A 117 -0.74 -15.96 -8.29
N ARG A 118 -0.16 -15.70 -9.46
CA ARG A 118 -0.92 -15.47 -10.70
C ARG A 118 -1.72 -16.69 -11.14
N PHE A 119 -1.14 -17.89 -11.03
CA PHE A 119 -1.85 -19.14 -11.31
C PHE A 119 -3.05 -19.34 -10.39
N ARG A 120 -2.88 -19.04 -9.09
CA ARG A 120 -3.98 -19.12 -8.13
C ARG A 120 -5.07 -18.10 -8.43
N SER A 121 -4.72 -16.84 -8.67
CA SER A 121 -5.69 -15.79 -8.97
C SER A 121 -6.46 -16.05 -10.27
N ALA A 122 -5.81 -16.62 -11.30
CA ALA A 122 -6.49 -17.05 -12.52
C ALA A 122 -7.47 -18.20 -12.27
N GLN A 123 -7.11 -19.15 -11.40
CA GLN A 123 -7.99 -20.24 -11.01
C GLN A 123 -9.20 -19.73 -10.18
N GLU A 124 -8.95 -18.89 -9.17
CA GLU A 124 -9.99 -18.28 -8.33
C GLU A 124 -10.96 -17.41 -9.18
N ALA A 125 -10.44 -16.68 -10.17
CA ALA A 125 -11.27 -15.90 -11.08
C ALA A 125 -12.17 -16.78 -11.95
N LYS A 126 -11.66 -17.93 -12.41
CA LYS A 126 -12.43 -18.91 -13.19
C LYS A 126 -13.53 -19.55 -12.34
N GLU A 127 -13.19 -20.02 -11.14
CA GLU A 127 -14.14 -20.60 -10.18
C GLU A 127 -15.25 -19.60 -9.83
N LYS A 128 -14.89 -18.33 -9.57
CA LYS A 128 -15.86 -17.27 -9.28
C LYS A 128 -16.81 -16.97 -10.45
N GLU A 129 -16.32 -17.05 -11.69
CA GLU A 129 -17.17 -16.88 -12.87
C GLU A 129 -18.12 -18.07 -13.06
N GLU A 130 -17.65 -19.29 -12.83
CA GLU A 130 -18.47 -20.50 -12.84
C GLU A 130 -19.58 -20.44 -11.78
N ASP A 131 -19.24 -20.08 -10.54
CA ASP A 131 -20.20 -19.90 -9.43
C ASP A 131 -21.24 -18.81 -9.75
N LYS A 132 -20.81 -17.69 -10.34
CA LYS A 132 -21.70 -16.59 -10.75
C LYS A 132 -22.67 -17.04 -11.84
N MET A 133 -22.19 -17.79 -12.83
CA MET A 133 -23.04 -18.35 -13.88
C MET A 133 -24.05 -19.37 -13.33
N GLU A 134 -23.64 -20.21 -12.37
CA GLU A 134 -24.54 -21.17 -11.73
C GLU A 134 -25.63 -20.47 -10.91
N LEU A 135 -25.26 -19.45 -10.12
CA LEU A 135 -26.19 -18.62 -9.36
C LEU A 135 -27.22 -17.93 -10.27
N LEU A 136 -26.78 -17.37 -11.40
CA LEU A 136 -27.67 -16.74 -12.39
C LEU A 136 -28.65 -17.76 -12.99
N LYS A 137 -28.23 -19.00 -13.25
CA LYS A 137 -29.12 -20.08 -13.73
C LYS A 137 -30.17 -20.46 -12.69
N MET A 138 -29.78 -20.58 -11.42
CA MET A 138 -30.71 -20.88 -10.32
C MET A 138 -31.73 -19.76 -10.11
N LEU A 139 -31.33 -18.50 -10.21
CA LEU A 139 -32.26 -17.37 -10.05
C LEU A 139 -33.24 -17.24 -11.23
N LYS A 140 -32.78 -17.52 -12.46
CA LYS A 140 -33.65 -17.59 -13.65
C LYS A 140 -34.69 -18.69 -13.52
N SER A 141 -34.35 -19.85 -12.93
CA SER A 141 -35.31 -20.95 -12.76
C SER A 141 -36.35 -20.71 -11.66
N GLN A 142 -36.07 -19.83 -10.69
CA GLN A 142 -37.00 -19.43 -9.63
C GLN A 142 -37.94 -18.27 -10.02
N GLY A 143 -37.91 -17.82 -11.29
CA GLY A 143 -38.78 -16.76 -11.79
C GLY A 143 -38.33 -15.33 -11.44
N GLY A 144 -37.09 -15.16 -10.95
CA GLY A 144 -36.51 -13.84 -10.72
C GLY A 144 -36.18 -13.15 -12.04
N HIS A 145 -36.71 -11.94 -12.25
CA HIS A 145 -36.29 -11.08 -13.35
C HIS A 145 -34.97 -10.40 -12.98
N ILE A 146 -33.86 -10.91 -13.51
CA ILE A 146 -32.53 -10.35 -13.31
C ILE A 146 -32.07 -9.82 -14.67
N GLU A 147 -31.88 -8.51 -14.76
CA GLU A 147 -31.18 -7.89 -15.89
C GLU A 147 -29.80 -8.53 -16.00
N GLU A 148 -29.44 -9.04 -17.17
CA GLU A 148 -28.13 -9.63 -17.38
C GLU A 148 -27.08 -8.54 -17.12
N PRO A 149 -26.21 -8.68 -16.10
CA PRO A 149 -25.20 -7.67 -15.85
C PRO A 149 -24.29 -7.62 -17.07
N GLU A 150 -24.11 -6.44 -17.65
CA GLU A 150 -23.11 -6.24 -18.70
C GLU A 150 -21.78 -6.82 -18.23
N VAL A 151 -21.27 -7.81 -18.97
CA VAL A 151 -19.97 -8.41 -18.69
C VAL A 151 -18.91 -7.40 -19.13
N LYS A 152 -18.63 -6.41 -18.27
CA LYS A 152 -17.45 -5.59 -18.42
C LYS A 152 -16.25 -6.47 -18.12
N LYS A 153 -15.45 -6.74 -19.16
CA LYS A 153 -14.21 -7.49 -19.05
C LYS A 153 -13.31 -6.77 -18.06
N ALA A 154 -13.02 -7.40 -16.93
CA ALA A 154 -12.07 -6.87 -15.96
C ALA A 154 -10.70 -6.70 -16.61
N TRP A 155 -9.99 -5.63 -16.24
CA TRP A 155 -8.61 -5.39 -16.70
C TRP A 155 -7.70 -6.54 -16.28
N ASP A 156 -6.82 -7.01 -17.18
CA ASP A 156 -5.90 -8.09 -16.83
C ASP A 156 -4.75 -7.56 -15.97
N SER A 157 -4.85 -7.77 -14.66
CA SER A 157 -3.79 -7.39 -13.71
C SER A 157 -2.42 -8.04 -14.01
N ASN A 158 -2.35 -9.09 -14.83
CA ASN A 158 -1.07 -9.65 -15.28
C ASN A 158 -0.32 -8.72 -16.24
N GLU A 159 -0.97 -7.69 -16.80
CA GLU A 159 -0.30 -6.65 -17.57
C GLU A 159 0.60 -5.76 -16.70
N ILE A 160 0.47 -5.83 -15.37
CA ILE A 160 1.42 -5.21 -14.42
C ILE A 160 2.64 -6.14 -14.30
N THR A 161 3.41 -6.24 -15.40
CA THR A 161 4.62 -7.06 -15.51
C THR A 161 5.65 -6.38 -16.40
N PRO A 162 6.94 -6.35 -16.02
CA PRO A 162 8.00 -5.86 -16.89
C PRO A 162 7.95 -6.49 -18.29
N GLY A 163 8.04 -5.66 -19.33
CA GLY A 163 8.08 -6.08 -20.73
C GLY A 163 6.72 -6.12 -21.44
N THR A 164 5.62 -5.77 -20.78
CA THR A 164 4.31 -5.58 -21.43
C THR A 164 4.15 -4.16 -21.96
N PRO A 165 3.37 -3.94 -23.04
CA PRO A 165 3.09 -2.61 -23.57
C PRO A 165 2.54 -1.62 -22.53
N PHE A 166 1.69 -2.10 -21.62
CA PHE A 166 1.15 -1.31 -20.50
C PHE A 166 2.25 -0.62 -19.67
N MET A 167 3.37 -1.30 -19.41
CA MET A 167 4.45 -0.76 -18.58
C MET A 167 5.26 0.31 -19.32
N ASP A 168 5.38 0.20 -20.64
CA ASP A 168 6.00 1.23 -21.48
C ASP A 168 5.12 2.49 -21.49
N ILE A 169 3.80 2.33 -21.60
CA ILE A 169 2.82 3.41 -21.50
C ILE A 169 2.87 4.06 -20.13
N LEU A 170 2.87 3.28 -19.04
CA LEU A 170 2.99 3.77 -17.67
C LEU A 170 4.27 4.61 -17.48
N ALA A 171 5.41 4.11 -17.95
CA ALA A 171 6.68 4.82 -17.85
C ALA A 171 6.69 6.14 -18.63
N ALA A 172 6.15 6.15 -19.86
CA ALA A 172 6.02 7.36 -20.68
C ALA A 172 5.08 8.38 -20.03
N SER A 173 3.92 7.92 -19.55
CA SER A 173 2.90 8.71 -18.87
C SER A 173 3.45 9.36 -17.60
N LEU A 174 4.18 8.62 -16.75
CA LEU A 174 4.83 9.17 -15.55
C LEU A 174 5.89 10.20 -15.90
N ARG A 175 6.73 9.95 -16.91
CA ARG A 175 7.75 10.92 -17.36
C ARG A 175 7.10 12.23 -17.82
N TYR A 176 6.03 12.15 -18.59
CA TYR A 176 5.26 13.31 -19.03
C TYR A 176 4.64 14.05 -17.84
N TRP A 177 3.93 13.33 -16.96
CA TRP A 177 3.26 13.92 -15.82
C TRP A 177 4.22 14.61 -14.84
N ILE A 178 5.38 14.01 -14.58
CA ILE A 178 6.43 14.61 -13.74
C ILE A 178 7.01 15.86 -14.40
N ALA A 179 7.27 15.82 -15.71
CA ALA A 179 7.71 17.00 -16.43
C ALA A 179 6.67 18.12 -16.35
N TYR A 180 5.39 17.80 -16.49
CA TYR A 180 4.29 18.75 -16.28
C TYR A 180 4.34 19.34 -14.87
N LYS A 181 4.38 18.51 -13.81
CA LYS A 181 4.41 18.96 -12.41
C LYS A 181 5.62 19.83 -12.08
N LEU A 182 6.81 19.48 -12.58
CA LEU A 182 8.02 20.30 -12.40
C LEU A 182 7.90 21.70 -13.04
N ASN A 183 7.11 21.85 -14.10
CA ASN A 183 6.91 23.13 -14.79
C ASN A 183 5.71 23.94 -14.26
N THR A 184 4.71 23.28 -13.69
CA THR A 184 3.45 23.93 -13.28
C THR A 184 3.28 24.07 -11.78
N ASP A 185 3.89 23.21 -10.98
CA ASP A 185 3.73 23.15 -9.53
C ASP A 185 4.97 23.73 -8.82
N PRO A 186 4.85 24.92 -8.18
CA PRO A 186 5.96 25.55 -7.48
C PRO A 186 6.55 24.71 -6.33
N ALA A 187 5.78 23.78 -5.74
CA ALA A 187 6.30 22.91 -4.69
C ALA A 187 7.28 21.87 -5.23
N TRP A 188 7.15 21.49 -6.50
CA TRP A 188 8.01 20.52 -7.16
C TRP A 188 9.30 21.15 -7.72
N ALA A 189 9.31 22.46 -7.95
CA ALA A 189 10.38 23.17 -8.66
C ALA A 189 11.81 22.96 -8.09
N LYS A 190 11.94 22.70 -6.79
CA LYS A 190 13.25 22.46 -6.12
C LYS A 190 13.53 20.98 -5.83
N MET A 191 12.54 20.11 -6.00
CA MET A 191 12.63 18.70 -5.68
C MET A 191 13.33 17.94 -6.82
N LYS A 192 14.26 17.06 -6.48
CA LYS A 192 14.81 16.10 -7.46
C LYS A 192 13.84 14.94 -7.62
N VAL A 193 13.52 14.58 -8.86
CA VAL A 193 12.66 13.43 -9.15
C VAL A 193 13.45 12.35 -9.87
N ILE A 194 13.43 11.13 -9.34
CA ILE A 194 14.07 9.94 -9.93
C ILE A 194 12.99 8.94 -10.32
N ILE A 195 13.01 8.46 -11.55
CA ILE A 195 12.14 7.39 -12.03
C ILE A 195 13.00 6.17 -12.31
N SER A 196 12.73 5.08 -11.60
CA SER A 196 13.28 3.75 -11.89
C SER A 196 12.18 2.88 -12.46
N ASP A 197 12.03 2.91 -13.79
CA ASP A 197 10.98 2.17 -14.49
C ASP A 197 11.26 0.65 -14.57
N SER A 198 10.36 -0.08 -15.22
CA SER A 198 10.43 -1.54 -15.35
C SER A 198 11.60 -2.05 -16.20
N THR A 199 12.29 -1.17 -16.93
CA THR A 199 13.49 -1.56 -17.69
C THR A 199 14.70 -1.75 -16.79
N VAL A 200 14.70 -1.12 -15.61
CA VAL A 200 15.73 -1.30 -14.58
C VAL A 200 15.44 -2.57 -13.79
N PRO A 201 16.31 -3.60 -13.79
CA PRO A 201 16.08 -4.84 -13.06
C PRO A 201 15.91 -4.63 -11.55
N GLY A 202 15.21 -5.57 -10.90
CA GLY A 202 14.95 -5.56 -9.46
C GLY A 202 13.51 -5.19 -9.08
N GLU A 203 13.11 -5.59 -7.88
CA GLU A 203 11.83 -5.23 -7.28
C GLU A 203 11.87 -3.77 -6.81
N GLY A 204 10.76 -3.04 -6.91
CA GLY A 204 10.67 -1.61 -6.59
C GLY A 204 11.16 -1.30 -5.17
N GLU A 205 10.69 -2.05 -4.18
CA GLU A 205 11.14 -1.94 -2.78
C GLU A 205 12.66 -2.14 -2.66
N HIS A 206 13.24 -3.12 -3.37
CA HIS A 206 14.66 -3.41 -3.30
C HIS A 206 15.53 -2.36 -4.01
N LYS A 207 15.05 -1.79 -5.13
CA LYS A 207 15.69 -0.64 -5.81
C LYS A 207 15.74 0.57 -4.89
N ILE A 208 14.65 0.86 -4.18
CA ILE A 208 14.60 1.95 -3.19
C ILE A 208 15.64 1.70 -2.10
N MET A 209 15.68 0.49 -1.54
CA MET A 209 16.59 0.17 -0.45
C MET A 209 18.06 0.19 -0.91
N GLU A 210 18.34 -0.22 -2.14
CA GLU A 210 19.67 -0.08 -2.76
C GLU A 210 20.06 1.38 -2.92
N PHE A 211 19.15 2.22 -3.41
CA PHE A 211 19.37 3.66 -3.50
C PHE A 211 19.70 4.26 -2.12
N ILE A 212 18.91 3.98 -1.09
CA ILE A 212 19.16 4.48 0.27
C ILE A 212 20.54 4.04 0.78
N ARG A 213 20.90 2.75 0.63
CA ARG A 213 22.22 2.24 1.04
C ARG A 213 23.36 2.92 0.28
N SER A 214 23.20 3.15 -1.02
CA SER A 214 24.20 3.86 -1.83
C SER A 214 24.37 5.31 -1.38
N GLN A 215 23.28 6.02 -1.07
CA GLN A 215 23.35 7.37 -0.53
C GLN A 215 24.06 7.39 0.82
N ARG A 216 23.69 6.50 1.75
CA ARG A 216 24.34 6.39 3.07
C ARG A 216 25.85 6.14 2.99
N SER A 217 26.31 5.43 1.96
CA SER A 217 27.75 5.19 1.74
C SER A 217 28.51 6.42 1.21
N SER A 218 27.81 7.45 0.74
CA SER A 218 28.41 8.69 0.26
C SER A 218 28.92 9.55 1.42
N PRO A 219 30.12 10.13 1.34
CA PRO A 219 30.62 11.09 2.34
C PRO A 219 29.77 12.36 2.48
N GLU A 220 28.99 12.70 1.45
CA GLU A 220 28.13 13.90 1.42
C GLU A 220 26.74 13.66 2.00
N HIS A 221 26.43 12.43 2.42
CA HIS A 221 25.14 12.08 2.96
C HIS A 221 24.88 12.76 4.32
N ASP A 222 23.72 13.40 4.43
CA ASP A 222 23.22 13.93 5.69
C ASP A 222 22.61 12.78 6.52
N PRO A 223 23.21 12.39 7.66
CA PRO A 223 22.73 11.28 8.49
C PRO A 223 21.40 11.57 9.19
N ASN A 224 20.89 12.82 9.13
CA ASN A 224 19.59 13.20 9.66
C ASN A 224 18.52 13.33 8.55
N THR A 225 18.79 12.81 7.36
CA THR A 225 17.81 12.75 6.28
C THR A 225 16.57 11.99 6.75
N ARG A 226 15.39 12.58 6.54
CA ARG A 226 14.10 11.99 6.91
C ARG A 226 13.49 11.27 5.72
N HIS A 227 13.33 9.96 5.85
CA HIS A 227 12.90 9.05 4.80
C HIS A 227 11.46 8.63 5.01
N VAL A 228 10.66 8.67 3.93
CA VAL A 228 9.32 8.11 3.87
C VAL A 228 9.22 7.14 2.70
N ILE A 229 8.85 5.89 2.96
CA ILE A 229 8.49 4.94 1.90
C ILE A 229 6.99 4.70 1.91
N TYR A 230 6.35 4.79 0.76
CA TYR A 230 4.97 4.39 0.57
C TYR A 230 4.92 2.96 0.05
N GLY A 231 4.08 2.13 0.69
CA GLY A 231 3.67 0.84 0.15
C GLY A 231 2.89 -0.01 1.17
N LEU A 232 2.25 -1.05 0.67
CA LEU A 232 1.31 -1.87 1.45
C LEU A 232 1.98 -3.09 2.11
N ASP A 233 3.17 -3.47 1.64
CA ASP A 233 3.88 -4.67 2.05
C ASP A 233 4.49 -4.52 3.45
N ALA A 234 4.31 -5.57 4.27
CA ALA A 234 4.85 -5.59 5.63
C ALA A 234 6.37 -5.76 5.65
N ASP A 235 6.95 -6.20 4.53
CA ASP A 235 8.39 -6.32 4.33
C ASP A 235 9.07 -4.95 4.35
N LEU A 236 8.36 -3.87 3.97
CA LEU A 236 8.85 -2.49 4.05
C LEU A 236 9.26 -2.06 5.47
N ILE A 237 8.63 -2.63 6.50
CA ILE A 237 9.00 -2.37 7.91
C ILE A 237 10.38 -2.97 8.20
N MET A 238 10.59 -4.21 7.77
CA MET A 238 11.85 -4.93 7.97
C MET A 238 12.97 -4.33 7.12
N LEU A 239 12.66 -3.98 5.87
CA LEU A 239 13.57 -3.28 4.99
C LEU A 239 13.95 -1.90 5.54
N GLY A 240 12.98 -1.15 6.06
CA GLY A 240 13.19 0.12 6.76
C GLY A 240 14.16 -0.03 7.94
N LEU A 241 13.97 -1.03 8.80
CA LEU A 241 14.93 -1.34 9.88
C LEU A 241 16.33 -1.67 9.34
N GLY A 242 16.41 -2.43 8.24
CA GLY A 242 17.66 -2.82 7.58
C GLY A 242 18.41 -1.68 6.89
N THR A 243 17.79 -0.50 6.72
CA THR A 243 18.50 0.69 6.22
C THR A 243 19.45 1.28 7.27
N HIS A 244 19.17 1.03 8.56
CA HIS A 244 19.82 1.68 9.69
C HIS A 244 19.70 3.22 9.69
N GLU A 245 18.74 3.79 8.95
CA GLU A 245 18.42 5.21 8.99
C GLU A 245 17.60 5.54 10.24
N PRO A 246 18.00 6.56 11.03
CA PRO A 246 17.33 6.88 12.29
C PRO A 246 15.93 7.48 12.07
N HIS A 247 15.74 8.24 10.99
CA HIS A 247 14.50 8.93 10.68
C HIS A 247 13.80 8.28 9.48
N PHE A 248 13.13 7.15 9.73
CA PHE A 248 12.44 6.38 8.69
C PHE A 248 10.98 6.14 9.06
N ARG A 249 10.07 6.40 8.13
CA ARG A 249 8.64 6.12 8.26
C ARG A 249 8.13 5.32 7.06
N VAL A 250 7.17 4.45 7.31
CA VAL A 250 6.36 3.82 6.26
C VAL A 250 5.00 4.51 6.23
N LEU A 251 4.58 4.95 5.04
CA LEU A 251 3.26 5.48 4.77
C LEU A 251 2.41 4.38 4.12
N ARG A 252 1.18 4.19 4.62
CA ARG A 252 0.25 3.19 4.07
C ARG A 252 -1.20 3.58 4.34
N GLU A 253 -2.11 2.99 3.58
CA GLU A 253 -3.53 3.04 3.89
C GLU A 253 -3.85 2.29 5.18
N ASP A 254 -4.83 2.81 5.92
CA ASP A 254 -5.37 2.16 7.11
C ASP A 254 -6.36 1.05 6.72
N VAL A 255 -5.83 -0.17 6.68
CA VAL A 255 -6.61 -1.38 6.41
C VAL A 255 -7.63 -1.70 7.51
N PHE A 256 -7.52 -1.11 8.70
CA PHE A 256 -8.44 -1.35 9.81
C PHE A 256 -9.61 -0.36 9.87
N ALA A 257 -9.54 0.75 9.13
CA ALA A 257 -10.62 1.74 9.08
C ALA A 257 -11.93 1.16 8.51
N GLN A 258 -11.85 0.11 7.68
CA GLN A 258 -13.02 -0.59 7.14
C GLN A 258 -13.62 -1.63 8.12
N ASP A 259 -12.83 -2.19 9.05
CA ASP A 259 -13.34 -3.14 10.07
C ASP A 259 -14.33 -2.47 11.04
N SER A 260 -14.30 -1.13 11.13
CA SER A 260 -15.27 -0.32 11.88
C SER A 260 -16.58 -0.02 11.13
N LYS A 261 -16.68 -0.30 9.82
CA LYS A 261 -17.95 -0.12 9.07
C LYS A 261 -18.82 -1.37 9.23
N PRO A 262 -20.12 -1.23 9.54
CA PRO A 262 -21.02 -2.38 9.64
C PRO A 262 -21.05 -3.12 8.30
N ARG A 263 -20.87 -4.45 8.33
CA ARG A 263 -20.99 -5.27 7.11
C ARG A 263 -22.39 -5.09 6.52
N VAL A 264 -22.44 -4.65 5.27
CA VAL A 264 -23.67 -4.54 4.49
C VAL A 264 -23.88 -5.78 3.63
N CYS A 265 -25.15 -6.15 3.45
CA CYS A 265 -25.58 -7.22 2.58
C CYS A 265 -25.20 -6.91 1.13
N ARG A 266 -24.47 -7.83 0.48
CA ARG A 266 -23.99 -7.67 -0.91
C ARG A 266 -25.10 -7.70 -1.97
N MET A 267 -26.33 -8.06 -1.59
CA MET A 267 -27.49 -8.15 -2.49
C MET A 267 -28.34 -6.88 -2.46
N CYS A 268 -28.61 -6.31 -1.29
CA CYS A 268 -29.50 -5.14 -1.14
C CYS A 268 -28.82 -3.89 -0.55
N GLY A 269 -27.54 -3.98 -0.16
CA GLY A 269 -26.78 -2.87 0.42
C GLY A 269 -27.13 -2.49 1.86
N GLN A 270 -28.02 -3.22 2.53
CA GLN A 270 -28.46 -2.93 3.91
C GLN A 270 -27.59 -3.63 4.96
N ALA A 271 -27.37 -3.00 6.12
CA ALA A 271 -26.67 -3.60 7.24
C ALA A 271 -27.54 -4.64 7.99
N GLY A 272 -26.89 -5.55 8.73
CA GLY A 272 -27.58 -6.41 9.71
C GLY A 272 -28.01 -7.81 9.25
N HIS A 273 -27.67 -8.23 8.02
CA HIS A 273 -27.90 -9.60 7.55
C HIS A 273 -26.88 -10.04 6.47
N GLU A 274 -26.71 -11.35 6.30
CA GLU A 274 -25.88 -11.93 5.22
C GLU A 274 -26.65 -12.03 3.89
N ALA A 275 -25.94 -12.07 2.76
CA ALA A 275 -26.56 -12.17 1.43
C ALA A 275 -27.52 -13.36 1.28
N ARG A 276 -27.28 -14.45 2.00
CA ARG A 276 -28.13 -15.66 2.01
C ARG A 276 -29.47 -15.47 2.75
N GLU A 277 -29.54 -14.48 3.63
CA GLU A 277 -30.71 -14.13 4.46
C GLU A 277 -31.42 -12.88 3.91
N CYS A 278 -30.98 -12.39 2.76
CA CYS A 278 -31.54 -11.21 2.12
C CYS A 278 -32.93 -11.51 1.55
N THR A 279 -33.93 -10.73 1.97
CA THR A 279 -35.31 -10.80 1.47
C THR A 279 -35.53 -10.03 0.16
N GLY A 280 -34.49 -9.35 -0.35
CA GLY A 280 -34.53 -8.59 -1.60
C GLY A 280 -35.34 -7.28 -1.53
N GLN A 281 -35.77 -6.85 -0.34
CA GLN A 281 -36.54 -5.62 -0.18
C GLN A 281 -35.65 -4.38 -0.33
N ALA A 282 -36.14 -3.37 -1.04
CA ALA A 282 -35.45 -2.10 -1.24
C ALA A 282 -35.21 -1.37 0.10
N LYS A 283 -34.13 -0.58 0.18
CA LYS A 283 -33.81 0.27 1.34
C LYS A 283 -35.02 1.13 1.70
N VAL A 284 -35.50 1.05 2.94
CA VAL A 284 -36.55 1.94 3.46
C VAL A 284 -35.98 3.36 3.39
N LYS A 285 -36.65 4.25 2.65
CA LYS A 285 -36.24 5.66 2.52
C LYS A 285 -36.30 6.32 3.90
N ASP A 286 -35.19 6.92 4.31
CA ASP A 286 -35.14 7.78 5.50
C ASP A 286 -35.39 9.22 5.03
N GLY A 287 -36.65 9.68 5.07
CA GLY A 287 -37.05 11.05 4.71
C GLY A 287 -37.57 11.28 3.28
N GLU A 288 -37.94 12.54 2.98
CA GLU A 288 -38.54 12.98 1.69
C GLU A 288 -37.51 13.16 0.55
N TYR A 289 -36.22 13.22 0.88
CA TYR A 289 -35.11 13.27 -0.07
C TYR A 289 -34.06 12.26 0.38
N ASP A 290 -33.58 11.40 -0.52
CA ASP A 290 -32.32 10.69 -0.30
C ASP A 290 -31.25 11.80 -0.22
N GLU A 291 -30.87 12.19 1.00
CA GLU A 291 -29.71 13.04 1.21
C GLU A 291 -28.58 12.38 0.44
N LYS A 292 -28.04 13.06 -0.58
CA LYS A 292 -26.88 12.56 -1.33
C LYS A 292 -25.88 12.10 -0.29
N ASP A 293 -25.60 10.79 -0.26
CA ASP A 293 -24.52 10.24 0.56
C ASP A 293 -23.34 11.18 0.33
N SER A 294 -22.93 11.89 1.39
CA SER A 294 -21.76 12.76 1.38
C SER A 294 -20.64 11.99 0.69
N ALA A 295 -19.93 12.65 -0.24
CA ALA A 295 -18.90 12.02 -1.07
C ALA A 295 -18.11 10.97 -0.27
N PRO A 296 -17.91 9.75 -0.80
CA PRO A 296 -17.39 8.62 -0.03
C PRO A 296 -16.12 9.05 0.70
N SER A 297 -16.14 8.89 2.04
CA SER A 297 -15.03 9.28 2.91
C SER A 297 -13.72 8.69 2.37
N LEU A 298 -12.75 9.53 2.03
CA LEU A 298 -11.44 9.10 1.55
C LEU A 298 -10.83 8.08 2.52
N LYS A 299 -10.25 7.01 1.98
CA LYS A 299 -9.58 5.98 2.78
C LYS A 299 -8.42 6.63 3.54
N PRO A 300 -8.38 6.54 4.88
CA PRO A 300 -7.39 7.26 5.68
C PRO A 300 -6.01 6.60 5.59
N PHE A 301 -4.97 7.40 5.80
CA PHE A 301 -3.59 6.94 5.86
C PHE A 301 -3.05 6.93 7.29
N ILE A 302 -2.05 6.07 7.51
CA ILE A 302 -1.32 5.96 8.77
C ILE A 302 0.19 6.02 8.53
N TRP A 303 0.87 6.63 9.49
CA TRP A 303 2.32 6.54 9.66
C TRP A 303 2.66 5.29 10.44
N LEU A 304 3.70 4.59 10.00
CA LEU A 304 4.43 3.63 10.82
C LEU A 304 5.84 4.18 11.09
N HIS A 305 6.12 4.42 12.36
CA HIS A 305 7.36 5.01 12.85
C HIS A 305 8.40 3.91 13.10
N VAL A 306 9.35 3.76 12.17
CA VAL A 306 10.44 2.78 12.35
C VAL A 306 11.35 3.20 13.51
N SER A 307 11.56 4.50 13.72
CA SER A 307 12.29 5.03 14.88
C SER A 307 11.72 4.56 16.23
N ILE A 308 10.40 4.69 16.42
CA ILE A 308 9.71 4.24 17.64
C ILE A 308 9.80 2.71 17.77
N LEU A 309 9.67 1.98 16.65
CA LEU A 309 9.87 0.53 16.66
C LEU A 309 11.29 0.16 17.12
N ARG A 310 12.32 0.91 16.72
CA ARG A 310 13.70 0.70 17.18
C ARG A 310 13.83 0.87 18.69
N GLU A 311 13.13 1.84 19.29
CA GLU A 311 13.10 2.02 20.75
C GLU A 311 12.45 0.83 21.46
N TYR A 312 11.32 0.34 20.97
CA TYR A 312 10.69 -0.88 21.50
C TYR A 312 11.64 -2.09 21.43
N LEU A 313 12.26 -2.29 20.26
CA LEU A 313 13.22 -3.37 20.07
C LEU A 313 14.46 -3.20 20.93
N ALA A 314 14.90 -1.98 21.20
CA ALA A 314 16.03 -1.73 22.10
C ALA A 314 15.75 -2.17 23.52
N ALA A 315 14.55 -1.88 24.04
CA ALA A 315 14.14 -2.34 25.35
C ALA A 315 13.96 -3.87 25.40
N GLU A 316 13.37 -4.46 24.35
CA GLU A 316 13.06 -5.89 24.32
C GLU A 316 14.27 -6.80 24.08
N LEU A 317 15.22 -6.35 23.25
CA LEU A 317 16.43 -7.12 22.92
C LEU A 317 17.57 -6.90 23.91
N TYR A 318 17.44 -5.94 24.82
CA TYR A 318 18.45 -5.69 25.84
C TYR A 318 18.52 -6.84 26.84
N VAL A 319 19.70 -7.40 27.00
CA VAL A 319 19.97 -8.46 27.99
C VAL A 319 21.03 -7.93 28.95
N PRO A 320 20.74 -7.87 30.27
CA PRO A 320 21.70 -7.40 31.25
C PRO A 320 22.86 -8.39 31.42
N SER A 321 24.01 -7.89 31.88
CA SER A 321 25.18 -8.70 32.26
C SER A 321 25.79 -9.57 31.15
N GLN A 322 25.69 -9.13 29.89
CA GLN A 322 26.37 -9.80 28.78
C GLN A 322 27.90 -9.59 28.79
N PRO A 323 28.69 -10.56 28.29
CA PRO A 323 30.16 -10.45 28.23
C PRO A 323 30.66 -9.46 27.17
N PHE A 324 29.75 -8.87 26.38
CA PHE A 324 30.05 -7.87 25.36
C PHE A 324 29.07 -6.69 25.48
N ARG A 325 29.46 -5.53 24.94
CA ARG A 325 28.63 -4.33 24.90
C ARG A 325 27.41 -4.58 24.00
N PHE A 326 26.21 -4.31 24.51
CA PHE A 326 24.99 -4.33 23.71
C PHE A 326 25.06 -3.30 22.58
N ASP A 327 24.72 -3.75 21.37
CA ASP A 327 24.66 -2.96 20.15
C ASP A 327 23.32 -3.23 19.47
N LEU A 328 22.47 -2.21 19.45
CA LEU A 328 21.12 -2.30 18.91
C LEU A 328 21.14 -2.69 17.43
N GLU A 329 22.03 -2.09 16.63
CA GLU A 329 22.10 -2.35 15.18
C GLU A 329 22.47 -3.80 14.89
N ARG A 330 23.41 -4.35 15.68
CA ARG A 330 23.75 -5.78 15.60
C ARG A 330 22.61 -6.65 16.10
N SER A 331 21.94 -6.26 17.19
CA SER A 331 20.83 -7.04 17.74
C SER A 331 19.65 -7.12 16.77
N GLN A 332 19.37 -6.06 16.00
CA GLN A 332 18.30 -5.99 15.00
C GLN A 332 18.57 -6.86 13.76
N SER A 333 19.83 -7.16 13.45
CA SER A 333 20.17 -8.11 12.39
C SER A 333 19.68 -9.54 12.68
N GLY A 334 19.51 -9.90 13.96
CA GLY A 334 18.95 -11.18 14.40
C GLY A 334 17.45 -11.35 14.08
N PRO A 335 16.55 -10.46 14.54
CA PRO A 335 15.15 -10.40 14.16
C PRO A 335 14.94 -10.22 12.65
N TYR A 336 15.79 -9.45 11.95
CA TYR A 336 15.77 -9.35 10.48
C TYR A 336 16.01 -10.73 9.84
N ARG A 337 17.06 -11.43 10.29
CA ARG A 337 17.39 -12.79 9.82
C ARG A 337 16.31 -13.82 10.17
N LYS A 338 15.78 -13.82 11.39
CA LYS A 338 14.66 -14.70 11.81
C LYS A 338 13.36 -14.37 11.06
N GLY A 339 13.13 -13.09 10.75
CA GLY A 339 12.01 -12.63 9.94
C GLY A 339 12.10 -13.16 8.51
N TYR A 340 13.28 -13.05 7.88
CA TYR A 340 13.58 -13.61 6.57
C TYR A 340 13.53 -15.15 6.56
N GLU A 341 14.09 -15.84 7.56
CA GLU A 341 14.06 -17.31 7.65
C GLU A 341 12.63 -17.88 7.78
N LYS A 342 11.70 -17.12 8.37
CA LYS A 342 10.30 -17.54 8.52
C LYS A 342 9.36 -17.03 7.40
N ARG A 343 9.75 -16.02 6.61
CA ARG A 343 8.85 -15.38 5.62
C ARG A 343 9.43 -15.02 4.27
N GLY A 344 10.75 -15.13 4.07
CA GLY A 344 11.39 -14.76 2.82
C GLY A 344 10.62 -15.34 1.64
N THR A 345 10.22 -14.48 0.71
CA THR A 345 9.49 -14.83 -0.51
C THR A 345 10.22 -15.88 -1.37
N SER A 346 11.50 -16.10 -1.05
CA SER A 346 12.44 -17.02 -1.66
C SER A 346 12.49 -18.43 -1.07
N ALA A 347 11.86 -18.70 0.08
CA ALA A 347 11.89 -20.01 0.73
C ALA A 347 10.52 -20.41 1.33
N PRO A 348 10.14 -21.70 1.29
CA PRO A 348 8.92 -22.17 1.94
C PRO A 348 8.97 -21.94 3.45
N GLN A 349 7.83 -21.58 4.05
CA GLN A 349 7.68 -21.46 5.50
C GLN A 349 8.07 -22.79 6.18
N PHE A 350 8.93 -22.72 7.19
CA PHE A 350 9.27 -23.90 8.00
C PHE A 350 8.00 -24.45 8.68
N PRO A 351 7.71 -25.76 8.56
CA PRO A 351 6.46 -26.35 9.06
C PRO A 351 6.28 -26.30 10.59
N SER A 352 7.32 -25.99 11.35
CA SER A 352 7.36 -26.07 12.81
C SER A 352 6.98 -24.79 13.57
N PHE A 353 6.59 -23.71 12.90
CA PHE A 353 6.17 -22.47 13.58
C PHE A 353 4.90 -21.87 12.96
N PRO A 354 3.71 -22.34 13.37
CA PRO A 354 2.45 -21.69 13.04
C PRO A 354 2.41 -20.28 13.64
N SER A 355 1.83 -19.35 12.89
CA SER A 355 1.71 -17.95 13.29
C SER A 355 0.76 -17.64 14.45
N HIS A 356 0.13 -18.66 15.02
CA HIS A 356 -0.71 -18.52 16.21
C HIS A 356 0.04 -18.83 17.51
N GLU A 357 1.27 -19.35 17.43
CA GLU A 357 2.10 -19.71 18.59
C GLU A 357 3.16 -18.63 18.88
N TRP A 358 2.78 -17.35 18.81
CA TRP A 358 3.64 -16.26 19.28
C TRP A 358 3.70 -16.16 20.82
N THR A 359 2.97 -17.01 21.56
CA THR A 359 2.79 -16.82 23.00
C THR A 359 3.87 -17.44 23.88
N ASP A 360 4.58 -18.52 23.51
CA ASP A 360 5.40 -19.24 24.53
C ASP A 360 6.67 -19.96 24.04
N ALA A 361 7.38 -19.46 23.02
CA ALA A 361 8.60 -20.12 22.53
C ALA A 361 9.89 -19.28 22.70
N GLN A 362 10.43 -19.38 23.91
CA GLN A 362 11.87 -19.45 24.24
C GLN A 362 12.81 -18.37 23.66
N PHE A 363 12.84 -17.22 24.36
CA PHE A 363 14.10 -16.52 24.61
C PHE A 363 14.77 -17.18 25.82
N GLY A 364 15.46 -18.29 25.56
CA GLY A 364 16.43 -18.89 26.46
C GLY A 364 17.84 -18.55 25.99
#